data_AF-A0A2V8ECD2-F1
#
_entry.id   AF-A0A2V8ECD2-F1
#
_cell.length_a   1.000
_cell.length_b   1.000
_cell.length_c   1.000
_cell.angle_alpha   90.00
_cell.angle_beta   90.00
_cell.angle_gamma   90.00
#
_symmetry.space_group_name_H-M   'P 1'
#
loop_
_entity.id
_entity.type
_entity.pdbx_description
1 polymer ?
#
loop_
_entity_poly.entity_id
_entity_poly.type
_entity_poly.pdbx_seq_one_letter_code
_entity_poly.pdbx_strand_id
1 'polypeptide(L)'
;LRPRVTIANNGPYKGGNRTVLASLRELPDTEDVWQLHRSASQEGDTAYDAYIANLEADDHDQARWIGLDAREDGSFAVTNGRTGWTKAYEGTHKTR
;
A
#
# COMPACT_ATOMS: atom_id res chain seq x y z
N LEU A 1 4.37 16.47 -2.87
CA LEU A 1 3.70 15.53 -3.82
C LEU A 1 2.23 15.40 -3.41
N ARG A 2 1.35 15.00 -4.32
CA ARG A 2 -0.08 14.69 -4.03
C ARG A 2 -0.42 13.29 -4.55
N PRO A 3 0.12 12.23 -3.94
CA PRO A 3 -0.16 10.88 -4.39
C PRO A 3 -1.59 10.51 -4.04
N ARG A 4 -2.24 9.75 -4.92
CA ARG A 4 -3.52 9.09 -4.62
C ARG A 4 -3.31 7.79 -3.86
N VAL A 5 -2.26 7.07 -4.20
CA VAL A 5 -1.87 5.82 -3.56
C VAL A 5 -0.38 5.80 -3.35
N THR A 6 0.04 5.33 -2.18
CA THR A 6 1.45 5.04 -1.90
C THR A 6 1.65 3.54 -1.78
N ILE A 7 2.68 2.99 -2.44
CA ILE A 7 3.13 1.61 -2.25
C ILE A 7 4.52 1.66 -1.62
N ALA A 8 4.61 1.27 -0.35
CA ALA A 8 5.85 1.23 0.40
C ALA A 8 6.55 -0.12 0.19
N ASN A 9 7.72 -0.10 -0.45
CA ASN A 9 8.61 -1.25 -0.54
C ASN A 9 9.43 -1.43 0.76
N ASN A 10 8.73 -1.46 1.90
CA ASN A 10 9.36 -1.53 3.22
C ASN A 10 9.60 -2.99 3.65
N GLY A 11 10.58 -3.17 4.53
CA GLY A 11 10.73 -4.39 5.33
C GLY A 11 10.08 -4.21 6.71
N PRO A 12 10.11 -5.25 7.56
CA PRO A 12 9.53 -5.15 8.91
C PRO A 12 10.16 -4.05 9.77
N TYR A 13 11.47 -3.81 9.59
CA TYR A 13 12.25 -2.87 10.40
C TYR A 13 12.82 -1.68 9.61
N LYS A 14 12.53 -1.57 8.30
CA LYS A 14 13.14 -0.56 7.40
C LYS A 14 12.10 0.08 6.50
N GLY A 15 12.11 1.41 6.41
CA GLY A 15 11.28 2.16 5.45
C GLY A 15 9.80 2.34 5.85
N GLY A 16 9.33 1.71 6.93
CA GLY A 16 7.94 1.77 7.40
C GLY A 16 7.78 2.19 8.86
N ASN A 17 8.65 3.06 9.40
CA ASN A 17 8.49 3.49 10.81
C ASN A 17 7.16 4.23 11.03
N ARG A 18 6.71 4.30 12.30
CA ARG A 18 5.41 4.88 12.67
C ARG A 18 5.19 6.28 12.11
N THR A 19 6.18 7.17 12.24
CA THR A 19 6.09 8.55 11.76
C THR A 19 5.92 8.60 10.25
N VAL A 20 6.69 7.82 9.49
CA VAL A 20 6.58 7.75 8.03
C VAL A 20 5.19 7.29 7.60
N LEU A 21 4.70 6.17 8.16
CA LEU A 21 3.39 5.64 7.79
C LEU A 21 2.24 6.58 8.19
N ALA A 22 2.34 7.24 9.35
CA ALA A 22 1.37 8.26 9.77
C ALA A 22 1.36 9.43 8.78
N SER A 23 2.52 9.99 8.45
CA SER A 23 2.62 11.11 7.51
C SER A 23 2.08 10.75 6.12
N LEU A 24 2.27 9.52 5.64
CA LEU A 24 1.71 9.07 4.36
C LEU A 24 0.18 8.98 4.37
N ARG A 25 -0.40 8.53 5.50
CA ARG A 25 -1.85 8.44 5.70
C ARG A 25 -2.51 9.81 5.90
N GLU A 26 -1.76 10.78 6.39
CA GLU A 26 -2.21 12.16 6.60
C GLU A 26 -2.09 13.05 5.34
N LEU A 27 -1.56 12.51 4.23
CA LEU A 27 -1.49 13.28 2.98
C LEU A 27 -2.91 13.62 2.48
N PRO A 28 -3.16 14.88 2.07
CA PRO A 28 -4.51 15.37 1.83
C PRO A 28 -5.29 14.65 0.72
N ASP A 29 -4.59 14.09 -0.26
CA ASP A 29 -5.19 13.38 -1.41
C ASP A 29 -4.88 11.87 -1.40
N THR A 30 -4.27 11.34 -0.33
CA THR A 30 -4.02 9.90 -0.19
C THR A 30 -5.35 9.18 0.02
N GLU A 31 -5.64 8.23 -0.86
CA GLU A 31 -6.74 7.28 -0.69
C GLU A 31 -6.27 6.09 0.16
N ASP A 32 -5.10 5.51 -0.14
CA ASP A 32 -4.54 4.39 0.63
C ASP A 32 -3.01 4.37 0.65
N VAL A 33 -2.49 3.69 1.69
CA VAL A 33 -1.08 3.35 1.84
C VAL A 33 -0.94 1.83 1.90
N TRP A 34 -0.28 1.27 0.90
CA TRP A 34 0.06 -0.14 0.80
C TRP A 34 1.48 -0.39 1.31
N GLN A 35 1.70 -1.54 1.92
CA GLN A 35 3.01 -1.95 2.44
C GLN A 35 3.39 -3.32 1.88
N LEU A 36 4.67 -3.50 1.55
CA LEU A 36 5.19 -4.81 1.19
C LEU A 36 5.25 -5.71 2.43
N HIS A 37 5.79 -5.21 3.55
CA HIS A 37 5.83 -5.92 4.83
C HIS A 37 5.11 -5.15 5.91
N ARG A 38 4.51 -5.85 6.87
CA ARG A 38 4.03 -5.21 8.10
C ARG A 38 5.22 -4.60 8.83
N SER A 39 5.14 -3.31 9.12
CA SER A 39 6.09 -2.66 10.02
C SER A 39 5.95 -3.19 11.44
N ALA A 40 7.06 -3.59 12.06
CA ALA A 40 7.11 -3.94 13.48
C ALA A 40 6.79 -2.76 14.41
N SER A 41 6.72 -1.53 13.89
CA SER A 41 6.24 -0.36 14.67
C SER A 41 4.71 -0.19 14.66
N GLN A 42 3.99 -1.00 13.87
CA GLN A 42 2.53 -0.99 13.68
C GLN A 42 1.83 -2.11 14.48
N GLU A 43 2.45 -2.64 15.54
CA GLU A 43 1.85 -3.71 16.34
C GLU A 43 0.45 -3.32 16.87
N GLY A 44 -0.51 -4.24 16.72
CA GLY A 44 -1.87 -4.12 17.24
C GLY A 44 -2.90 -3.44 16.31
N ASP A 45 -2.48 -2.83 15.20
CA ASP A 45 -3.39 -2.24 14.22
C ASP A 45 -3.60 -3.16 13.00
N THR A 46 -4.73 -3.87 13.03
CA THR A 46 -5.14 -4.86 12.00
C THR A 46 -6.05 -4.27 10.93
N ALA A 47 -6.49 -3.00 11.07
CA ALA A 47 -7.43 -2.37 10.15
C ALA A 47 -6.89 -2.29 8.70
N TYR A 48 -5.57 -2.41 8.53
CA TYR A 48 -4.90 -2.27 7.25
C TYR A 48 -4.36 -3.58 6.67
N ASP A 49 -4.72 -4.74 7.23
CA ASP A 49 -4.12 -6.02 6.81
C ASP A 49 -4.33 -6.31 5.32
N ALA A 50 -5.46 -5.91 4.75
CA ALA A 50 -5.72 -6.06 3.31
C ALA A 50 -4.70 -5.30 2.42
N TYR A 51 -4.08 -4.24 2.95
CA TYR A 51 -3.11 -3.39 2.26
C TYR A 51 -1.65 -3.83 2.48
N ILE A 52 -1.42 -4.97 3.12
CA ILE A 52 -0.08 -5.49 3.43
C ILE A 52 0.13 -6.86 2.77
N ALA A 53 1.18 -7.00 1.97
CA ALA A 53 1.49 -8.27 1.30
C ALA A 53 2.02 -9.33 2.28
N ASN A 54 3.02 -9.00 3.09
CA ASN A 54 3.64 -9.92 4.05
C ASN A 54 3.29 -9.47 5.49
N LEU A 55 2.49 -10.26 6.20
CA LEU A 55 1.93 -9.88 7.51
C LEU A 55 2.83 -10.25 8.68
N GLU A 56 3.67 -11.25 8.48
CA GLU A 56 4.73 -11.65 9.37
C GLU A 56 5.75 -10.50 9.42
N ALA A 57 5.95 -9.95 10.63
CA ALA A 57 6.91 -8.87 10.85
C ALA A 57 8.30 -9.45 11.16
N ASP A 58 8.74 -10.41 10.35
CA ASP A 58 10.04 -11.07 10.46
C ASP A 58 10.78 -11.04 9.11
N ASP A 59 12.01 -11.57 9.12
CA ASP A 59 12.89 -11.49 7.96
C ASP A 59 12.55 -12.57 6.89
N HIS A 60 11.50 -13.38 7.09
CA HIS A 60 11.05 -14.39 6.15
C HIS A 60 10.05 -13.80 5.14
N ASP A 61 10.57 -13.30 4.02
CA ASP A 61 9.75 -12.87 2.90
C ASP A 61 9.12 -14.09 2.20
N GLN A 62 7.78 -14.14 2.15
CA GLN A 62 7.03 -15.17 1.43
C GLN A 62 6.96 -14.91 -0.09
N ALA A 63 7.76 -13.97 -0.60
CA ALA A 63 7.75 -13.47 -1.96
C ALA A 63 6.36 -12.97 -2.40
N ARG A 64 5.55 -12.47 -1.44
CA ARG A 64 4.27 -11.82 -1.76
C ARG A 64 4.54 -10.42 -2.28
N TRP A 65 3.70 -9.97 -3.19
CA TRP A 65 3.88 -8.73 -3.92
C TRP A 65 2.67 -7.82 -3.78
N ILE A 66 2.89 -6.52 -3.98
CA ILE A 66 1.85 -5.54 -4.29
C ILE A 66 2.08 -5.11 -5.74
N GLY A 67 1.05 -5.17 -6.56
CA GLY A 67 1.16 -4.89 -8.00
C GLY A 67 0.16 -3.83 -8.40
N LEU A 68 0.58 -2.93 -9.30
CA LEU A 68 -0.25 -1.85 -9.81
C LEU A 68 -0.39 -2.01 -11.32
N ASP A 69 -1.63 -2.05 -11.79
CA ASP A 69 -1.98 -2.05 -13.21
C ASP A 69 -2.62 -0.71 -13.56
N ALA A 70 -1.95 0.10 -14.38
CA ALA A 70 -2.42 1.42 -14.81
C ALA A 70 -3.02 1.38 -16.21
N ARG A 71 -4.03 2.23 -16.46
CA ARG A 71 -4.69 2.41 -17.76
C ARG A 71 -4.45 3.81 -18.32
N GLU A 72 -4.60 3.96 -19.63
CA GLU A 72 -4.41 5.23 -20.33
C GLU A 72 -5.40 6.32 -19.90
N ASP A 73 -6.59 5.94 -19.41
CA ASP A 73 -7.59 6.85 -18.87
C ASP A 73 -7.23 7.41 -17.47
N GLY A 74 -6.08 7.02 -16.93
CA GLY A 74 -5.59 7.43 -15.62
C GLY A 74 -6.20 6.66 -14.45
N SER A 75 -7.08 5.69 -14.72
CA SER A 75 -7.50 4.70 -13.71
C SER A 75 -6.39 3.69 -13.48
N PHE A 76 -6.40 3.06 -12.31
CA PHE A 76 -5.48 1.98 -11.99
C PHE A 76 -6.09 1.03 -10.96
N ALA A 77 -5.51 -0.16 -10.84
CA ALA A 77 -5.88 -1.13 -9.83
C ALA A 77 -4.63 -1.57 -9.06
N VAL A 78 -4.78 -1.79 -7.75
CA VAL A 78 -3.71 -2.33 -6.91
C VAL A 78 -4.15 -3.68 -6.36
N THR A 79 -3.30 -4.69 -6.56
CA THR A 79 -3.56 -6.08 -6.18
C THR A 79 -2.61 -6.51 -5.06
N ASN A 80 -3.16 -7.15 -4.03
CA ASN A 80 -2.39 -7.85 -3.01
C ASN A 80 -2.12 -9.29 -3.43
N GLY A 81 -0.87 -9.64 -3.75
CA GLY A 81 -0.48 -10.99 -4.13
C GLY A 81 -0.65 -12.05 -3.04
N ARG A 82 -0.84 -11.66 -1.76
CA ARG A 82 -1.17 -12.60 -0.68
C ARG A 82 -2.62 -13.09 -0.75
N THR A 83 -3.56 -12.20 -1.06
CA THR A 83 -5.01 -12.49 -0.98
C THR A 83 -5.69 -12.56 -2.35
N GLY A 84 -5.06 -12.05 -3.41
CA GLY A 84 -5.67 -11.82 -4.71
C GLY A 84 -6.68 -10.66 -4.73
N TRP A 85 -6.89 -10.00 -3.58
CA TRP A 85 -7.79 -8.85 -3.49
C TRP A 85 -7.23 -7.67 -4.28
N THR A 86 -8.11 -7.00 -5.00
CA THR A 86 -7.80 -5.87 -5.86
C THR A 86 -8.69 -4.68 -5.49
N LYS A 87 -8.09 -3.49 -5.35
CA LYS A 87 -8.82 -2.21 -5.24
C LYS A 87 -8.63 -1.40 -6.51
N ALA A 88 -9.73 -0.97 -7.12
CA ALA A 88 -9.73 -0.10 -8.28
C ALA A 88 -9.81 1.38 -7.87
N TYR A 89 -9.12 2.23 -8.61
CA TYR A 89 -9.03 3.66 -8.43
C TYR A 89 -9.39 4.35 -9.74
N GLU A 90 -10.45 5.16 -9.73
CA GLU A 90 -10.98 5.83 -10.93
C GLU A 90 -9.99 6.84 -11.50
N GLY A 91 -9.98 7.07 -12.81
CA GLY A 91 -9.18 8.13 -13.43
C GLY A 91 -9.63 9.52 -12.96
N THR A 92 -8.68 10.43 -12.71
CA THR A 92 -9.01 11.83 -12.37
C THR A 92 -9.29 12.69 -13.60
N HIS A 93 -9.06 12.15 -14.80
CA HIS A 93 -9.41 12.78 -16.06
C HIS A 93 -10.82 12.34 -16.48
N LYS A 94 -11.77 13.27 -16.52
CA LYS A 94 -13.01 13.07 -17.27
C LYS A 94 -12.67 13.14 -18.75
N THR A 95 -12.80 12.04 -19.49
CA THR A 95 -12.87 12.08 -20.95
C THR A 95 -13.96 13.07 -21.34
N ARG A 96 -13.59 14.05 -22.17
CA ARG A 96 -14.55 14.98 -22.79
C ARG A 96 -15.36 14.28 -23.87
#